data_AF-A0A8T0CI68-F1
#
_entry.id   AF-A0A8T0CI68-F1
#
_cell.length_a   1.000
_cell.length_b   1.000
_cell.length_c   1.000
_cell.angle_alpha   90.00
_cell.angle_beta   90.00
_cell.angle_gamma   90.00
#
_symmetry.space_group_name_H-M   'P 1'
#
loop_
_entity.id
_entity.type
_entity.pdbx_description
1 polymer ?
#
loop_
_entity_poly.entity_id
_entity_poly.type
_entity_poly.pdbx_seq_one_letter_code
_entity_poly.pdbx_strand_id
1 'polypeptide(L)'
;MEGLCGSSLTFFSDQRLCCADVLPPAEARARIEVAVLSFLRALTSPDPAISHLPLINRTLSNSRVNHGLLTDVSWIFLSHSFCTRSLTRANATKAFIRVWKVMEMCYPILLQEKRVTQRELYYKLLCTSSEYFTSQLQVIKAIQGQR
;
A
#
# COMPACT_ATOMS: atom_id res chain seq x y z
N MET A 1 2.87 13.57 36.64
CA MET A 1 3.32 13.63 35.24
C MET A 1 4.33 12.50 35.09
N GLU A 2 4.24 11.74 34.00
CA GLU A 2 5.00 10.50 33.71
C GLU A 2 4.45 9.23 34.40
N GLY A 3 4.11 8.20 33.60
CA GLY A 3 3.77 6.88 34.15
C GLY A 3 2.85 5.96 33.33
N LEU A 4 2.30 6.36 32.17
CA LEU A 4 1.35 5.50 31.41
C LEU A 4 1.85 5.04 30.02
N CYS A 5 3.14 5.23 29.72
CA CYS A 5 3.74 4.82 28.45
C CYS A 5 4.19 3.35 28.39
N GLY A 6 3.99 2.58 29.47
CA GLY A 6 4.50 1.20 29.59
C GLY A 6 3.56 0.10 29.09
N SER A 7 2.23 0.32 29.11
CA SER A 7 1.26 -0.78 28.97
C SER A 7 0.67 -0.96 27.57
N SER A 8 0.76 0.04 26.69
CA SER A 8 0.24 -0.08 25.32
C SER A 8 1.17 -0.87 24.39
N LEU A 9 2.47 -1.01 24.74
CA LEU A 9 3.45 -1.69 23.90
C LEU A 9 3.46 -3.22 24.09
N THR A 10 2.93 -3.73 25.20
CA THR A 10 2.99 -5.18 25.51
C THR A 10 1.95 -6.00 24.74
N PHE A 11 0.92 -5.38 24.16
CA PHE A 11 -0.06 -6.06 23.30
C PHE A 11 0.46 -6.36 21.88
N PHE A 12 1.59 -5.77 21.49
CA PHE A 12 2.19 -5.92 20.16
C PHE A 12 3.37 -6.89 20.12
N SER A 13 3.71 -7.51 21.26
CA SER A 13 4.92 -8.33 21.42
C SER A 13 4.82 -9.69 20.71
N ASP A 14 3.62 -10.30 20.71
CA ASP A 14 3.45 -11.71 20.30
C ASP A 14 3.25 -11.90 18.79
N GLN A 15 3.07 -10.82 18.04
CA GLN A 15 3.01 -10.85 16.59
C GLN A 15 3.85 -9.69 16.08
N ARG A 16 4.83 -9.95 15.21
CA ARG A 16 5.55 -8.91 14.47
C ARG A 16 4.55 -8.14 13.59
N LEU A 17 3.81 -7.23 14.18
CA LEU A 17 2.78 -6.43 13.55
C LEU A 17 3.44 -5.14 13.10
N CYS A 18 3.62 -4.99 11.79
CA CYS A 18 3.88 -3.70 11.17
C CYS A 18 2.58 -2.88 11.28
N CYS A 19 2.64 -1.72 11.89
CA CYS A 19 1.52 -0.82 11.90
C CYS A 19 1.64 0.16 10.74
N ALA A 20 0.53 0.45 10.06
CA ALA A 20 0.46 1.57 9.12
C ALA A 20 -0.44 2.67 9.71
N ASP A 21 0.13 3.86 9.82
CA ASP A 21 -0.57 5.08 10.19
C ASP A 21 -1.61 5.47 9.14
N VAL A 22 -2.75 5.99 9.59
CA VAL A 22 -3.69 6.68 8.70
C VAL A 22 -3.17 8.10 8.49
N LEU A 23 -2.52 8.31 7.35
CA LEU A 23 -1.81 9.56 7.06
C LEU A 23 -2.74 10.68 6.56
N PRO A 24 -2.42 11.95 6.85
CA PRO A 24 -3.01 13.08 6.16
C PRO A 24 -2.74 13.04 4.64
N PRO A 25 -3.62 13.61 3.78
CA PRO A 25 -3.44 13.56 2.33
C PRO A 25 -2.09 14.14 1.84
N ALA A 26 -1.58 15.17 2.49
CA ALA A 26 -0.28 15.77 2.15
C ALA A 26 0.89 14.80 2.39
N GLU A 27 0.89 14.10 3.53
CA GLU A 27 1.95 13.14 3.84
C GLU A 27 1.87 11.90 2.94
N ALA A 28 0.65 11.42 2.66
CA ALA A 28 0.45 10.33 1.72
C ALA A 28 1.01 10.66 0.32
N ARG A 29 0.82 11.89 -0.16
CA ARG A 29 1.41 12.37 -1.43
C ARG A 29 2.92 12.38 -1.39
N ALA A 30 3.52 12.95 -0.35
CA ALA A 30 4.97 12.97 -0.19
C ALA A 30 5.57 11.55 -0.21
N ARG A 31 4.91 10.57 0.43
CA ARG A 31 5.35 9.15 0.37
C ARG A 31 5.23 8.55 -1.04
N ILE A 32 4.18 8.88 -1.79
CA ILE A 32 4.05 8.47 -3.20
C ILE A 32 5.18 9.07 -4.03
N GLU A 33 5.45 10.36 -3.90
CA GLU A 33 6.53 11.05 -4.63
C GLU A 33 7.91 10.46 -4.34
N VAL A 34 8.23 10.24 -3.06
CA VAL A 34 9.50 9.62 -2.64
C VAL A 34 9.64 8.23 -3.23
N ALA A 35 8.58 7.41 -3.21
CA ALA A 35 8.59 6.08 -3.79
C ALA A 35 8.83 6.10 -5.30
N VAL A 36 8.16 7.01 -6.03
CA VAL A 36 8.34 7.21 -7.48
C VAL A 36 9.77 7.66 -7.79
N LEU A 37 10.28 8.67 -7.08
CA LEU A 37 11.63 9.19 -7.30
C LEU A 37 12.69 8.14 -6.99
N SER A 38 12.54 7.38 -5.91
CA SER A 38 13.43 6.27 -5.58
C SER A 38 13.44 5.21 -6.66
N PHE A 39 12.26 4.88 -7.20
CA PHE A 39 12.13 3.91 -8.28
C PHE A 39 12.78 4.40 -9.59
N LEU A 40 12.52 5.66 -9.98
CA LEU A 40 13.14 6.26 -11.17
C LEU A 40 14.67 6.31 -11.04
N ARG A 41 15.20 6.69 -9.87
CA ARG A 41 16.65 6.65 -9.61
C ARG A 41 17.24 5.25 -9.80
N ALA A 42 16.54 4.23 -9.32
CA ALA A 42 16.98 2.85 -9.51
C ALA A 42 16.97 2.42 -10.99
N LEU A 43 15.97 2.87 -11.78
CA LEU A 43 15.91 2.61 -13.21
C LEU A 43 16.98 3.36 -14.02
N THR A 44 17.34 4.57 -13.60
CA THR A 44 18.35 5.40 -14.28
C THR A 44 19.78 5.13 -13.79
N SER A 45 19.96 4.18 -12.87
CA SER A 45 21.27 3.74 -12.37
C SER A 45 22.09 3.12 -13.52
N PRO A 46 23.42 3.27 -13.54
CA PRO A 46 24.29 2.58 -14.50
C PRO A 46 24.16 1.05 -14.45
N ASP A 47 23.73 0.50 -13.31
CA ASP A 47 23.35 -0.90 -13.15
C ASP A 47 21.91 -0.98 -12.57
N PRO A 48 20.87 -1.01 -13.43
CA PRO A 48 19.49 -0.99 -12.98
C PRO A 48 19.06 -2.36 -12.45
N ALA A 49 19.07 -2.52 -11.13
CA ALA A 49 18.62 -3.74 -10.45
C ALA A 49 17.24 -3.54 -9.80
N ILE A 50 16.17 -3.86 -10.54
CA ILE A 50 14.81 -3.95 -9.97
C ILE A 50 14.23 -5.33 -10.22
N SER A 51 14.92 -6.34 -9.71
CA SER A 51 14.47 -7.74 -9.82
C SER A 51 13.33 -8.03 -8.85
N HIS A 52 13.30 -7.40 -7.68
CA HIS A 52 12.51 -7.83 -6.54
C HIS A 52 11.88 -6.66 -5.78
N LEU A 53 10.55 -6.69 -5.63
CA LEU A 53 9.83 -5.79 -4.72
C LEU A 53 9.41 -6.54 -3.46
N PRO A 54 9.75 -6.03 -2.26
CA PRO A 54 9.16 -6.52 -1.02
C PRO A 54 7.69 -6.08 -0.97
N LEU A 55 6.78 -7.04 -1.02
CA LEU A 55 5.34 -6.82 -0.87
C LEU A 55 4.87 -7.38 0.47
N ILE A 56 3.79 -6.82 1.00
CA ILE A 56 3.14 -7.40 2.18
C ILE A 56 2.35 -8.63 1.72
N ASN A 57 2.69 -9.79 2.28
CA ASN A 57 1.95 -11.03 2.09
C ASN A 57 0.66 -10.98 2.92
N ARG A 58 -0.43 -10.45 2.35
CA ARG A 58 -1.70 -10.37 3.07
C ARG A 58 -2.46 -11.70 3.04
N THR A 59 -2.77 -12.24 4.21
CA THR A 59 -3.67 -13.37 4.49
C THR A 59 -4.93 -12.88 5.21
N LEU A 60 -5.99 -13.69 5.25
CA LEU A 60 -7.22 -13.36 6.01
C LEU A 60 -6.94 -13.08 7.50
N SER A 61 -5.86 -13.65 8.04
CA SER A 61 -5.43 -13.44 9.42
C SER A 61 -4.74 -12.10 9.67
N ASN A 62 -4.25 -11.40 8.63
CA ASN A 62 -3.47 -10.17 8.78
C ASN A 62 -4.00 -8.96 7.98
N SER A 63 -5.21 -9.06 7.40
CA SER A 63 -5.84 -7.99 6.63
C SER A 63 -6.83 -7.13 7.42
N ARG A 64 -6.89 -7.30 8.75
CA ARG A 64 -7.89 -6.65 9.61
C ARG A 64 -7.44 -5.24 10.01
N VAL A 65 -8.30 -4.27 9.76
CA VAL A 65 -8.22 -2.93 10.36
C VAL A 65 -8.86 -3.04 11.73
N ASN A 66 -8.10 -2.77 12.79
CA ASN A 66 -8.67 -2.69 14.14
C ASN A 66 -8.73 -1.23 14.56
N HIS A 67 -9.93 -0.74 14.82
CA HIS A 67 -10.12 0.53 15.51
C HIS A 67 -9.91 0.28 17.00
N GLY A 68 -8.98 1.00 17.63
CA GLY A 68 -8.76 0.85 19.06
C GLY A 68 -10.02 1.28 19.82
N LEU A 69 -10.63 0.36 20.57
CA LEU A 69 -11.80 0.67 21.42
C LEU A 69 -11.48 1.72 22.51
N LEU A 70 -10.19 1.93 22.81
CA LEU A 70 -9.69 2.78 23.91
C LEU A 70 -8.68 3.84 23.43
N THR A 71 -8.45 3.97 22.13
CA THR A 71 -7.52 4.96 21.57
C THR A 71 -8.17 5.61 20.35
N ASP A 72 -8.25 6.95 20.33
CA ASP A 72 -8.83 7.73 19.21
C ASP A 72 -8.08 7.57 17.88
N VAL A 73 -6.99 6.82 17.85
CA VAL A 73 -6.16 6.59 16.68
C VAL A 73 -6.55 5.25 16.02
N SER A 74 -6.98 5.33 14.76
CA SER A 74 -7.26 4.16 13.93
C SER A 74 -5.95 3.60 13.38
N TRP A 75 -5.67 2.33 13.63
CA TRP A 75 -4.45 1.66 13.20
C TRP A 75 -4.76 0.55 12.19
N ILE A 76 -3.96 0.47 11.13
CA ILE A 76 -4.01 -0.67 10.21
C ILE A 76 -2.90 -1.63 10.61
N PHE A 77 -3.30 -2.80 11.13
CA PHE A 77 -2.38 -3.87 11.46
C PHE A 77 -1.99 -4.62 10.20
N LEU A 78 -0.69 -4.71 9.94
CA LEU A 78 -0.09 -5.48 8.86
C LEU A 78 0.83 -6.51 9.51
N SER A 79 0.66 -7.80 9.24
CA SER A 79 1.68 -8.76 9.66
C SER A 79 2.97 -8.53 8.88
N HIS A 80 4.13 -8.68 9.53
CA HIS A 80 5.48 -8.64 8.95
C HIS A 80 5.76 -9.76 7.93
N SER A 81 4.74 -10.48 7.45
CA SER A 81 4.92 -11.41 6.35
C SER A 81 5.19 -10.62 5.07
N PHE A 82 6.45 -10.56 4.65
CA PHE A 82 6.84 -10.03 3.35
C PHE A 82 6.91 -11.16 2.32
N CYS A 83 6.48 -10.90 1.09
CA CYS A 83 6.77 -11.75 -0.05
C CYS A 83 7.54 -10.96 -1.09
N THR A 84 8.54 -11.60 -1.68
CA THR A 84 9.31 -11.00 -2.76
C THR A 84 8.64 -11.34 -4.09
N ARG A 85 8.25 -10.33 -4.86
CA ARG A 85 7.73 -10.54 -6.22
C ARG A 85 8.76 -10.13 -7.25
N SER A 86 9.08 -11.06 -8.14
CA SER A 86 9.95 -10.77 -9.27
C SER A 86 9.21 -9.95 -10.32
N LEU A 87 9.82 -8.85 -10.76
CA LEU A 87 9.32 -8.01 -11.86
C LEU A 87 9.68 -8.53 -13.24
N THR A 88 10.66 -9.44 -13.32
CA THR A 88 11.20 -9.98 -14.58
C THR A 88 10.36 -11.12 -15.16
N ARG A 89 9.35 -11.62 -14.43
CA ARG A 89 8.42 -12.63 -14.95
C ARG A 89 7.43 -11.97 -15.91
N ALA A 90 7.21 -12.55 -17.10
CA ALA A 90 6.28 -12.02 -18.11
C ALA A 90 4.85 -11.73 -17.56
N ASN A 91 4.39 -12.54 -16.59
CA ASN A 91 3.07 -12.38 -15.97
C ASN A 91 3.05 -11.34 -14.83
N ALA A 92 4.20 -10.79 -14.43
CA ALA A 92 4.33 -9.79 -13.37
C ALA A 92 4.21 -8.36 -13.90
N THR A 93 4.51 -8.10 -15.17
CA THR A 93 4.49 -6.76 -15.78
C THR A 93 3.12 -6.09 -15.64
N LYS A 94 2.02 -6.77 -15.98
CA LYS A 94 0.67 -6.20 -15.82
C LYS A 94 0.32 -5.93 -14.36
N ALA A 95 0.72 -6.81 -13.44
CA ALA A 95 0.49 -6.60 -12.01
C ALA A 95 1.26 -5.39 -11.49
N PHE A 96 2.48 -5.20 -11.98
CA PHE A 96 3.31 -4.05 -11.66
C PHE A 96 2.72 -2.73 -12.20
N ILE A 97 2.34 -2.69 -13.48
CA ILE A 97 1.71 -1.50 -14.09
C ILE A 97 0.44 -1.10 -13.32
N ARG A 98 -0.36 -2.08 -12.85
CA ARG A 98 -1.56 -1.81 -12.05
C ARG A 98 -1.25 -1.07 -10.75
N VAL A 99 -0.16 -1.40 -10.05
CA VAL A 99 0.25 -0.68 -8.83
C VAL A 99 0.52 0.79 -9.15
N TRP A 100 1.22 1.07 -10.24
CA TRP A 100 1.48 2.43 -10.68
C TRP A 100 0.23 3.18 -11.09
N LYS A 101 -0.67 2.55 -11.84
CA LYS A 101 -1.95 3.17 -12.21
C LYS A 101 -2.81 3.51 -10.98
N VAL A 102 -2.77 2.67 -9.94
CA VAL A 102 -3.41 2.98 -8.66
C VAL A 102 -2.75 4.21 -8.01
N MET A 103 -1.43 4.27 -7.92
CA MET A 103 -0.73 5.44 -7.36
C MET A 103 -0.99 6.73 -8.16
N GLU A 104 -0.94 6.64 -9.48
CA GLU A 104 -1.24 7.73 -10.42
C GLU A 104 -2.67 8.27 -10.23
N MET A 105 -3.66 7.40 -10.03
CA MET A 105 -5.04 7.80 -9.79
C MET A 105 -5.26 8.35 -8.36
N CYS A 106 -4.58 7.79 -7.36
CA CYS A 106 -4.68 8.26 -5.97
C CYS A 106 -4.07 9.66 -5.80
N TYR A 107 -3.00 10.00 -6.52
CA TYR A 107 -2.32 11.28 -6.40
C TYR A 107 -3.22 12.52 -6.60
N PRO A 108 -3.99 12.67 -7.71
CA PRO A 108 -4.91 13.78 -7.90
C PRO A 108 -6.11 13.76 -6.93
N ILE A 109 -6.52 12.58 -6.44
CA ILE A 109 -7.56 12.46 -5.42
C ILE A 109 -7.06 13.06 -4.09
N LEU A 110 -5.83 12.74 -3.71
CA LEU A 110 -5.18 13.28 -2.50
C LEU A 110 -4.89 14.78 -2.61
N LEU A 111 -4.59 15.28 -3.82
CA LEU A 111 -4.45 16.72 -4.08
C LEU A 111 -5.74 17.50 -3.81
N GLN A 112 -6.89 16.88 -4.08
CA GLN A 112 -8.21 17.46 -3.79
C GLN A 112 -8.66 17.20 -2.35
N GLU A 113 -7.80 16.63 -1.50
CA GLU A 113 -8.11 16.22 -0.12
C GLU A 113 -9.31 15.27 -0.03
N LYS A 114 -9.59 14.52 -1.11
CA LYS A 114 -10.69 13.58 -1.17
C LYS A 114 -10.25 12.19 -0.73
N ARG A 115 -11.25 11.39 -0.34
CA ARG A 115 -11.12 9.95 -0.09
C ARG A 115 -12.04 9.23 -1.06
N VAL A 116 -11.63 8.04 -1.46
CA VAL A 116 -12.44 7.16 -2.31
C VAL A 116 -12.44 5.76 -1.74
N THR A 117 -13.56 5.08 -1.91
CA THR A 117 -13.67 3.64 -1.70
C THR A 117 -12.92 2.88 -2.78
N GLN A 118 -12.58 1.62 -2.51
CA GLN A 118 -11.96 0.74 -3.52
C GLN A 118 -12.83 0.57 -4.77
N ARG A 119 -14.17 0.63 -4.61
CA ARG A 119 -15.14 0.52 -5.70
C ARG A 119 -15.14 1.77 -6.59
N GLU A 120 -15.12 2.96 -5.99
CA GLU A 120 -15.01 4.22 -6.75
C GLU A 120 -13.67 4.31 -7.47
N LEU A 121 -12.58 3.90 -6.82
CA LEU A 121 -11.27 3.84 -7.45
C LEU A 121 -11.27 2.87 -8.65
N TYR A 122 -11.94 1.72 -8.53
CA TYR A 122 -12.11 0.80 -9.65
C TYR A 122 -12.81 1.45 -10.83
N TYR A 123 -13.93 2.13 -10.64
CA TYR A 123 -14.62 2.78 -11.75
C TYR A 123 -13.79 3.89 -12.40
N LYS A 124 -13.04 4.68 -11.61
CA LYS A 124 -12.12 5.69 -12.15
C LYS A 124 -11.04 5.06 -13.02
N LEU A 125 -10.42 3.97 -12.55
CA LEU A 125 -9.39 3.23 -13.28
C LEU A 125 -9.94 2.51 -14.51
N LEU A 126 -11.19 2.04 -14.47
CA LEU A 126 -11.84 1.42 -15.61
C LEU A 126 -12.03 2.43 -16.75
N CYS A 127 -12.33 3.70 -16.44
CA CYS A 127 -12.46 4.75 -17.45
C CYS A 127 -11.13 5.15 -18.10
N THR A 128 -10.02 5.16 -17.34
CA THR A 128 -8.72 5.67 -17.82
C THR A 128 -7.70 4.60 -18.18
N SER A 129 -7.92 3.34 -17.77
CA SER A 129 -6.91 2.27 -17.83
C SER A 129 -7.57 0.88 -17.94
N SER A 130 -8.64 0.76 -18.72
CA SER A 130 -9.39 -0.49 -18.95
C SER A 130 -8.53 -1.65 -19.45
N GLU A 131 -7.45 -1.38 -20.19
CA GLU A 131 -6.47 -2.38 -20.63
C GLU A 131 -5.87 -3.17 -19.45
N TYR A 132 -5.72 -2.50 -18.31
CA TYR A 132 -5.12 -3.07 -17.11
C TYR A 132 -6.17 -3.55 -16.11
N PHE A 133 -7.35 -2.92 -16.06
CA PHE A 133 -8.38 -3.21 -15.07
C PHE A 133 -9.67 -3.69 -15.72
N THR A 134 -9.94 -4.99 -15.59
CA THR A 134 -11.19 -5.62 -16.04
C THR A 134 -12.08 -6.08 -14.89
N SER A 135 -11.57 -6.04 -13.65
CA SER A 135 -12.36 -6.40 -12.46
C SER A 135 -11.89 -5.68 -11.21
N GLN A 136 -12.81 -5.49 -10.26
CA GLN A 136 -12.52 -4.87 -8.97
C GLN A 136 -11.43 -5.65 -8.19
N LEU A 137 -11.39 -6.98 -8.35
CA LEU A 137 -10.36 -7.83 -7.73
C LEU A 137 -8.94 -7.40 -8.11
N GLN A 138 -8.72 -6.92 -9.35
CA GLN A 138 -7.39 -6.47 -9.79
C GLN A 138 -6.94 -5.19 -9.09
N VAL A 139 -7.89 -4.29 -8.77
CA VAL A 139 -7.62 -3.08 -7.97
C VAL A 139 -7.28 -3.46 -6.54
N ILE A 140 -8.06 -4.37 -5.94
CA ILE A 140 -7.80 -4.87 -4.59
C ILE A 140 -6.41 -5.50 -4.51
N LYS A 141 -6.06 -6.37 -5.46
CA LYS A 141 -4.73 -7.00 -5.52
C LYS A 141 -3.60 -5.97 -5.72
N ALA A 142 -3.83 -4.92 -6.51
CA ALA A 142 -2.85 -3.85 -6.71
C ALA A 142 -2.63 -3.00 -5.45
N ILE A 143 -3.68 -2.73 -4.66
CA ILE A 143 -3.57 -2.00 -3.39
C ILE A 143 -2.92 -2.87 -2.31
N GLN A 144 -3.28 -4.15 -2.25
CA GLN A 144 -3.03 -5.00 -1.09
C GLN A 144 -1.89 -6.00 -1.27
N GLY A 145 -1.43 -6.26 -2.50
CA GLY A 145 -0.39 -7.25 -2.77
C GLY A 145 -0.81 -8.71 -2.60
N GLN A 146 -2.12 -9.00 -2.53
CA GLN A 146 -2.64 -10.36 -2.31
C GLN A 146 -2.38 -11.30 -3.51
N ARG A 147 -2.13 -12.59 -3.19
CA ARG A 147 -2.04 -13.68 -4.17
C ARG A 147 -3.38 -13.89 -4.89
#